data_AF-W2SKL0-F1
#
_entry.id   AF-W2SKL0-F1
#
_cell.length_a   1.000
_cell.length_b   1.000
_cell.length_c   1.000
_cell.angle_alpha   90.00
_cell.angle_beta   90.00
_cell.angle_gamma   90.00
#
_symmetry.space_group_name_H-M   'P 1'
#
loop_
_entity.id
_entity.type
_entity.pdbx_description
1 polymer ?
#
loop_
_entity_poly.entity_id
_entity_poly.type
_entity_poly.pdbx_seq_one_letter_code
_entity_poly.pdbx_strand_id
1 'polypeptide(L)' 'MAPNGKMREIVSLHVGQAGVQIGNACWELYCLEHGIQPDGIMPTDQTVGVEDSSYNTFFSETQSG' A
#
# COMPACT_ATOMS: atom_id res chain seq x y z
N MET A 1 -8.15 14.90 25.09
CA MET A 1 -6.75 14.50 24.83
C MET A 1 -6.82 13.34 23.84
N ALA A 2 -6.86 13.63 22.54
CA ALA A 2 -6.90 12.61 21.50
C ALA A 2 -5.45 12.39 21.01
N PRO A 3 -4.95 11.14 20.91
CA PRO A 3 -3.68 10.93 20.24
C PRO A 3 -3.89 11.25 18.76
N ASN A 4 -3.22 12.29 18.27
CA ASN A 4 -3.17 12.68 16.87
C ASN A 4 -2.30 11.67 16.09
N GLY A 5 -2.72 10.41 16.06
CA GLY A 5 -1.94 9.30 15.53
C GLY A 5 -2.21 9.09 14.05
N LYS A 6 -1.64 9.93 13.18
CA LYS A 6 -1.47 9.55 11.77
C LYS A 6 -0.75 8.20 11.72
N MET A 7 -1.22 7.28 10.87
CA MET A 7 -0.54 6.00 10.65
C MET A 7 0.91 6.24 10.21
N ARG A 8 1.83 5.43 10.73
CA ARG A 8 3.24 5.53 10.37
C ARG A 8 3.47 4.78 9.07
N GLU A 9 4.18 5.41 8.14
CA GLU A 9 4.57 4.83 6.85
C GLU A 9 5.82 3.94 7.01
N ILE A 10 5.93 2.94 6.14
CA ILE A 10 7.08 2.03 6.05
C ILE A 10 7.60 2.04 4.61
N VAL A 11 8.92 2.16 4.47
CA VAL A 11 9.61 2.02 3.19
C VAL A 11 10.24 0.63 3.10
N SER A 12 9.78 -0.18 2.15
CA SER A 12 10.34 -1.51 1.88
C SER A 12 11.47 -1.43 0.85
N LEU A 13 12.69 -1.80 1.25
CA LEU A 13 13.87 -1.81 0.37
C LEU A 13 14.22 -3.25 -0.03
N HIS A 14 14.23 -3.53 -1.33
CA HIS A 14 14.55 -4.84 -1.89
C HIS A 14 15.88 -4.79 -2.63
N VAL A 15 16.88 -5.57 -2.19
CA VAL A 15 18.26 -5.48 -2.71
C VAL A 15 18.74 -6.84 -3.21
N GLY A 16 19.38 -6.84 -4.39
CA GLY A 16 19.92 -8.05 -5.03
C GLY A 16 18.84 -8.92 -5.68
N GLN A 17 19.29 -9.93 -6.44
CA GLN A 17 18.40 -10.75 -7.29
C GLN A 17 17.32 -11.49 -6.48
N ALA A 18 17.68 -12.09 -5.34
CA ALA A 18 16.72 -12.77 -4.47
C ALA A 18 15.75 -11.77 -3.82
N GLY A 19 16.27 -10.64 -3.31
CA GLY A 19 15.46 -9.61 -2.66
C GLY A 19 14.41 -9.01 -3.57
N VAL A 20 14.76 -8.71 -4.82
CA VAL A 20 13.82 -8.17 -5.82
C VAL A 20 12.74 -9.21 -6.18
N GLN A 21 13.09 -10.48 -6.37
CA GLN A 21 12.10 -11.50 -6.70
C GLN A 21 11.10 -11.74 -5.56
N ILE A 22 11.59 -11.80 -4.34
CA ILE A 22 10.72 -11.94 -3.16
C ILE A 22 9.86 -10.68 -3.02
N GLY A 23 10.44 -9.49 -3.17
CA GLY A 23 9.71 -8.23 -3.12
C GLY A 23 8.56 -8.18 -4.12
N ASN A 24 8.81 -8.60 -5.37
CA ASN A 24 7.77 -8.65 -6.40
C ASN A 24 6.62 -9.58 -6.00
N ALA A 25 6.91 -10.78 -5.51
CA ALA A 25 5.89 -11.73 -5.08
C ALA A 25 5.11 -11.22 -3.84
N CYS A 26 5.80 -10.57 -2.90
CA CYS A 26 5.15 -9.95 -1.74
C CYS A 26 4.20 -8.81 -2.15
N TRP A 27 4.63 -7.93 -3.05
CA TRP A 27 3.79 -6.85 -3.54
C TRP A 27 2.60 -7.35 -4.37
N GLU A 28 2.79 -8.38 -5.20
CA GLU A 28 1.68 -9.03 -5.91
C GLU A 28 0.62 -9.55 -4.93
N LEU A 29 1.06 -10.21 -3.85
CA LEU A 29 0.15 -10.69 -2.81
C LEU A 29 -0.54 -9.54 -2.06
N TYR A 30 0.18 -8.49 -1.69
CA TYR A 30 -0.40 -7.32 -1.02
C TYR A 30 -1.46 -6.63 -1.88
N CYS A 31 -1.21 -6.49 -3.19
CA CYS A 31 -2.18 -5.95 -4.12
C CYS A 31 -3.44 -6.84 -4.19
N LEU A 32 -3.27 -8.16 -4.29
CA LEU A 32 -4.40 -9.09 -4.31
C LEU A 32 -5.23 -9.07 -3.02
N GLU A 33 -4.58 -9.03 -1.85
CA GLU A 33 -5.25 -8.97 -0.54
C GLU A 33 -6.09 -7.70 -0.36
N HIS A 34 -5.64 -6.58 -0.95
CA HIS A 34 -6.30 -5.28 -0.83
C HIS A 34 -7.17 -4.91 -2.04
N GLY A 35 -7.29 -5.80 -3.03
CA GLY A 35 -8.07 -5.52 -4.24
C GLY A 35 -7.48 -4.43 -5.14
N ILE A 36 -6.17 -4.19 -5.04
CA ILE A 36 -5.43 -3.28 -5.91
C ILE A 36 -5.12 -4.02 -7.21
N GLN A 37 -5.54 -3.42 -8.32
CA GLN A 37 -5.23 -3.94 -9.64
C GLN A 37 -3.77 -3.68 -10.03
N PRO A 38 -3.22 -4.42 -11.02
CA PRO A 38 -1.85 -4.20 -11.49
C PRO A 38 -1.56 -2.78 -12.01
N ASP A 39 -2.59 -2.01 -12.36
CA ASP A 39 -2.50 -0.61 -12.77
C ASP A 39 -2.51 0.38 -11.59
N GLY A 40 -2.56 -0.12 -10.35
CA GLY A 40 -2.61 0.68 -9.12
C GLY A 40 -4.01 1.11 -8.70
N ILE A 41 -5.05 0.79 -9.47
CA ILE A 41 -6.42 1.20 -9.16
C ILE A 41 -7.04 0.26 -8.13
N MET A 42 -7.70 0.83 -7.12
CA MET A 42 -8.57 0.11 -6.17
C MET A 42 -10.05 0.39 -6.48
N PRO A 43 -10.74 -0.48 -7.24
CA PRO A 43 -12.13 -0.23 -7.65
C PRO A 43 -13.13 -0.20 -6.49
N THR A 44 -12.80 -0.89 -5.40
CA THR A 44 -13.67 -1.03 -4.22
C THR A 44 -13.49 0.08 -3.21
N ASP A 45 -12.45 0.91 -3.36
CA ASP A 45 -12.19 2.01 -2.43
C ASP A 45 -13.06 3.22 -2.78
N GLN A 46 -14.08 3.48 -1.95
CA GLN A 46 -14.93 4.67 -2.04
C GLN A 46 -14.41 5.82 -1.14
N THR A 47 -13.26 5.63 -0.50
CA THR A 47 -12.74 6.49 0.55
C THR A 47 -11.48 7.25 0.13
N VAL A 48 -11.43 7.72 -1.11
CA VAL A 48 -10.35 8.60 -1.63
C VAL A 48 -10.05 9.70 -0.60
N GLY A 49 -8.85 9.66 0.00
CA GLY A 49 -8.40 10.61 1.02
C GLY A 49 -8.80 10.33 2.48
N VAL A 50 -9.29 9.13 2.82
CA VAL A 50 -9.47 8.70 4.22
C VAL A 50 -8.21 7.97 4.69
N GLU A 51 -7.33 8.71 5.38
CA GLU A 51 -6.07 8.23 5.97
C GLU A 51 -6.22 7.13 7.06
N ASP A 52 -7.41 6.54 7.26
CA ASP A 52 -7.72 5.65 8.40
C ASP A 52 -7.65 4.15 8.08
N SER A 53 -7.30 3.77 6.85
CA SER A 53 -7.15 2.37 6.46
C SER A 53 -5.72 1.84 6.69
N SER A 54 -5.59 0.65 7.30
CA SER A 54 -4.31 0.04 7.70
C SER A 54 -3.29 -0.17 6.57
N TYR A 55 -3.72 -0.16 5.31
CA TYR A 55 -2.84 -0.31 4.14
C TYR A 55 -2.04 0.96 3.81
N ASN A 56 -2.45 2.14 4.30
CA ASN A 56 -1.71 3.40 4.11
C ASN A 56 -0.33 3.40 4.79
N THR A 57 -0.03 2.41 5.65
CA THR A 57 1.34 2.17 6.13
C THR A 57 2.29 1.75 5.01
N PHE A 58 1.79 1.08 3.97
CA PHE A 58 2.59 0.51 2.88
C PHE A 58 2.31 1.16 1.52
N PHE A 59 1.09 1.64 1.28
CA PHE A 59 0.68 2.27 0.03
C PHE A 59 0.50 3.78 0.20
N SER A 60 0.72 4.52 -0.89
CA SER A 60 0.41 5.94 -1.00
C SER A 60 -0.58 6.16 -2.13
N GLU A 61 -1.66 6.89 -1.89
CA GLU A 61 -2.65 7.24 -2.92
C GLU A 61 -2.14 8.37 -3.82
N THR A 62 -2.45 8.29 -5.11
CA THR A 62 -2.30 9.43 -6.04
C THR A 62 -3.66 9.95 -6.48
N GLN A 63 -3.69 11.16 -7.04
CA GLN A 63 -4.95 11.76 -7.53
C GLN A 63 -5.64 10.93 -8.63
N SER A 64 -4.92 10.04 -9.31
CA SER A 64 -5.44 9.20 -10.40
C SER A 64 -5.58 7.72 -10.02
N GLY A 65 -5.43 7.39 -8.73
CA GLY A 65 -5.16 6.04 -8.23
C GLY A 65 -3.82 6.01 -7.51
#